data_AF-D4KY12-F1
#
_entry.id   AF-D4KY12-F1
#
_cell.length_a   1.000
_cell.length_b   1.000
_cell.length_c   1.000
_cell.angle_alpha   90.00
_cell.angle_beta   90.00
_cell.angle_gamma   90.00
#
_symmetry.space_group_name_H-M   'P 1'
#
loop_
_entity.id
_entity.type
_entity.pdbx_description
1 polymer ?
#
loop_
_entity_poly.entity_id
_entity_poly.type
_entity_poly.pdbx_seq_one_letter_code
_entity_poly.pdbx_strand_id
1 'polypeptide(L)'
;MDYYLGTLAHEYGHCMGLPDYYKYGLRENFKATMGDAGLERMDESEGDFCPLSKLLLGWYTPASVQIYQPSDKKSDRLFSSLSSSDRNTSAQTFTLTDDTQEGSCLIIPRTDHSGYFSEYMIIDYITPNGNYDTLFSSGGLRIYHVDTTLASDEYGSFYLASDNYSPVYDSTNNGKRVLRLVNDGNGFFCDKDVIDDTITGFGWYDENGQVTVNTGYMITIDSVSADQKNCTVTILPDK
;
A
#
# COMPACT_ATOMS: atom_id res chain seq x y z
N MET A 1 -4.09 -10.84 26.62
CA MET A 1 -2.71 -11.30 26.35
C MET A 1 -2.26 -10.77 24.98
N ASP A 2 -3.22 -10.57 24.08
CA ASP A 2 -3.00 -10.17 22.67
C ASP A 2 -2.39 -8.78 22.49
N TYR A 3 -2.76 -7.79 23.34
CA TYR A 3 -2.15 -6.44 23.29
C TYR A 3 -0.61 -6.48 23.43
N TYR A 4 -0.09 -7.27 24.37
CA TYR A 4 1.36 -7.38 24.57
C TYR A 4 2.07 -8.07 23.40
N LEU A 5 1.42 -9.04 22.74
CA LEU A 5 2.00 -9.70 21.57
C LEU A 5 1.99 -8.76 20.35
N GLY A 6 0.92 -8.00 20.15
CA GLY A 6 0.82 -6.99 19.11
C GLY A 6 1.93 -5.95 19.22
N THR A 7 2.08 -5.35 20.41
CA THR A 7 3.15 -4.38 20.68
C THR A 7 4.53 -5.00 20.53
N LEU A 8 4.76 -6.22 21.05
CA LEU A 8 6.06 -6.87 20.89
C LEU A 8 6.42 -7.02 19.41
N ALA A 9 5.46 -7.46 18.59
CA ALA A 9 5.70 -7.64 17.16
C ALA A 9 5.88 -6.32 16.41
N HIS A 10 5.21 -5.24 16.83
CA HIS A 10 5.46 -3.88 16.35
C HIS A 10 6.92 -3.46 16.61
N GLU A 11 7.42 -3.64 17.84
CA GLU A 11 8.82 -3.33 18.18
C GLU A 11 9.82 -4.21 17.42
N TYR A 12 9.47 -5.47 17.16
CA TYR A 12 10.26 -6.34 16.26
C TYR A 12 10.26 -5.82 14.82
N GLY A 13 9.18 -5.20 14.35
CA GLY A 13 9.13 -4.49 13.08
C GLY A 13 10.23 -3.43 12.99
N HIS A 14 10.39 -2.60 14.02
CA HIS A 14 11.49 -1.63 14.08
C HIS A 14 12.86 -2.28 14.08
N CYS A 15 13.04 -3.39 14.80
CA CYS A 15 14.30 -4.14 14.80
C CYS A 15 14.68 -4.65 13.40
N MET A 16 13.69 -4.88 12.53
CA MET A 16 13.87 -5.27 11.14
C MET A 16 13.90 -4.09 10.16
N GLY A 17 13.82 -2.85 10.66
CA GLY A 17 13.94 -1.63 9.86
C GLY A 17 12.63 -1.04 9.34
N LEU A 18 11.48 -1.48 9.85
CA LEU A 18 10.19 -0.86 9.51
C LEU A 18 10.00 0.45 10.28
N PRO A 19 9.48 1.51 9.62
CA PRO A 19 9.13 2.75 10.27
C PRO A 19 7.77 2.65 10.98
N ASP A 20 7.47 3.63 11.82
CA ASP A 20 6.11 3.84 12.32
C ASP A 20 5.18 4.31 11.21
N TYR A 21 3.94 3.80 11.22
CA TYR A 21 2.89 4.28 10.33
C TYR A 21 1.85 5.16 11.03
N TYR A 22 1.86 5.30 12.35
CA TYR A 22 1.02 6.27 13.05
C TYR A 22 1.52 7.71 12.85
N LYS A 23 0.75 8.69 13.33
CA LYS A 23 1.01 10.13 13.19
C LYS A 23 1.89 10.63 14.33
N TYR A 24 2.94 11.39 14.02
CA TYR A 24 3.78 12.09 15.00
C TYR A 24 3.39 13.57 15.10
N GLY A 25 3.80 14.24 16.18
CA GLY A 25 3.59 15.68 16.39
C GLY A 25 2.20 16.07 16.90
N LEU A 26 1.33 15.09 17.16
CA LEU A 26 0.00 15.29 17.74
C LEU A 26 0.01 15.08 19.26
N ARG A 27 -1.02 15.58 19.95
CA ARG A 27 -1.24 15.31 21.39
C ARG A 27 -2.17 14.11 21.63
N GLU A 28 -2.99 13.79 20.64
CA GLU A 28 -4.01 12.75 20.63
C GLU A 28 -4.30 12.38 19.16
N ASN A 29 -5.02 11.28 18.93
CA ASN A 29 -5.38 10.78 17.58
C ASN A 29 -4.17 10.41 16.71
N PHE A 30 -3.25 9.64 17.30
CA PHE A 30 -2.05 9.14 16.63
C PHE A 30 -2.38 8.18 15.50
N LYS A 31 -3.45 7.37 15.61
CA LYS A 31 -3.91 6.44 14.57
C LYS A 31 -3.95 7.08 13.19
N ALA A 32 -3.29 6.45 12.25
CA ALA A 32 -3.09 6.94 10.90
C ALA A 32 -4.02 6.31 9.87
N THR A 33 -4.42 5.06 10.09
CA THR A 33 -5.29 4.29 9.21
C THR A 33 -6.48 3.82 10.02
N MET A 34 -7.69 4.19 9.58
CA MET A 34 -8.93 4.10 10.34
C MET A 34 -9.88 3.04 9.76
N GLY A 35 -10.78 2.55 10.61
CA GLY A 35 -11.77 1.52 10.24
C GLY A 35 -11.15 0.12 10.08
N ASP A 36 -11.99 -0.85 9.70
CA ASP A 36 -11.59 -2.25 9.61
C ASP A 36 -10.43 -2.49 8.62
N ALA A 37 -10.40 -1.72 7.52
CA ALA A 37 -9.29 -1.76 6.56
C ALA A 37 -8.00 -1.15 7.09
N GLY A 38 -8.08 -0.26 8.08
CA GLY A 38 -6.94 0.41 8.70
C GLY A 38 -6.29 -0.35 9.84
N LEU A 39 -6.68 -1.60 10.11
CA LEU A 39 -5.97 -2.42 11.08
C LEU A 39 -4.59 -2.79 10.54
N GLU A 40 -3.55 -2.25 11.18
CA GLU A 40 -2.17 -2.34 10.73
C GLU A 40 -1.18 -2.42 11.88
N ARG A 41 -0.23 -3.36 11.79
CA ARG A 41 0.71 -3.67 12.87
C ARG A 41 1.64 -2.50 13.21
N MET A 42 2.09 -1.73 12.22
CA MET A 42 2.97 -0.57 12.43
C MET A 42 2.22 0.74 12.70
N ASP A 43 0.89 0.73 12.78
CA ASP A 43 0.07 1.88 13.20
C ASP A 43 -0.33 1.73 14.68
N GLU A 44 -1.28 0.84 14.98
CA GLU A 44 -1.84 0.69 16.34
C GLU A 44 -1.54 -0.68 16.97
N SER A 45 -0.53 -1.40 16.45
CA SER A 45 -0.19 -2.77 16.91
C SER A 45 -1.33 -3.80 16.73
N GLU A 46 -2.26 -3.55 15.81
CA GLU A 46 -3.43 -4.39 15.51
C GLU A 46 -3.22 -5.18 14.21
N GLY A 47 -3.99 -6.25 13.98
CA GLY A 47 -3.98 -6.97 12.70
C GLY A 47 -2.61 -7.55 12.33
N ASP A 48 -2.29 -7.59 11.04
CA ASP A 48 -1.01 -8.07 10.50
C ASP A 48 -0.16 -6.90 9.96
N PHE A 49 1.06 -7.19 9.50
CA PHE A 49 1.82 -6.24 8.68
C PHE A 49 1.17 -6.03 7.32
N CYS A 50 1.05 -4.78 6.86
CA CYS A 50 0.52 -4.43 5.54
C CYS A 50 1.42 -4.94 4.42
N PRO A 51 0.93 -4.94 3.17
CA PRO A 51 1.72 -5.29 2.00
C PRO A 51 3.00 -4.44 1.85
N LEU A 52 3.03 -3.18 2.29
CA LEU A 52 4.27 -2.40 2.26
C LEU A 52 5.33 -3.00 3.20
N SER A 53 4.96 -3.28 4.45
CA SER A 53 5.85 -3.90 5.43
C SER A 53 6.33 -5.27 4.95
N LYS A 54 5.42 -6.12 4.45
CA LYS A 54 5.75 -7.44 3.89
C LYS A 54 6.68 -7.34 2.68
N LEU A 55 6.49 -6.32 1.82
CA LEU A 55 7.39 -6.05 0.69
C LEU A 55 8.78 -5.63 1.16
N LEU A 56 8.89 -4.68 2.10
CA LEU A 56 10.17 -4.18 2.62
C LEU A 56 10.97 -5.27 3.35
N LEU A 57 10.28 -6.17 4.06
CA LEU A 57 10.91 -7.31 4.75
C LEU A 57 11.23 -8.49 3.81
N GLY A 58 10.81 -8.43 2.54
CA GLY A 58 11.03 -9.51 1.56
C GLY A 58 10.21 -10.77 1.84
N TRP A 59 9.03 -10.63 2.45
CA TRP A 59 8.15 -11.76 2.78
C TRP A 59 7.37 -12.27 1.57
N TYR A 60 7.11 -11.41 0.58
CA TYR A 60 6.54 -11.85 -0.68
C TYR A 60 7.58 -12.58 -1.54
N THR A 61 7.14 -13.68 -2.15
CA THR A 61 7.91 -14.30 -3.23
C THR A 61 7.84 -13.43 -4.48
N PRO A 62 8.81 -13.49 -5.40
CA PRO A 62 8.73 -12.74 -6.66
C PRO A 62 7.47 -13.04 -7.48
N ALA A 63 6.88 -14.23 -7.35
CA ALA A 63 5.67 -14.62 -8.06
C ALA A 63 4.39 -14.04 -7.44
N SER A 64 4.42 -13.62 -6.17
CA SER A 64 3.29 -13.02 -5.47
C SER A 64 3.30 -11.49 -5.49
N VAL A 65 4.30 -10.87 -6.13
CA VAL A 65 4.34 -9.43 -6.41
C VAL A 65 3.96 -9.18 -7.86
N GLN A 66 2.79 -8.60 -8.08
CA GLN A 66 2.31 -8.18 -9.39
C GLN A 66 2.56 -6.68 -9.57
N ILE A 67 2.86 -6.25 -10.80
CA ILE A 67 3.18 -4.85 -11.10
C ILE A 67 2.37 -4.42 -12.31
N TYR A 68 1.57 -3.37 -12.14
CA TYR A 68 0.90 -2.70 -13.26
C TYR A 68 1.91 -1.92 -14.10
N GLN A 69 1.78 -2.02 -15.43
CA GLN A 69 2.64 -1.28 -16.36
C GLN A 69 1.80 -0.32 -17.21
N PRO A 70 1.81 1.00 -16.92
CA PRO A 70 1.16 1.98 -17.77
C PRO A 70 1.86 2.03 -19.13
N SER A 71 1.09 2.14 -20.20
CA SER A 71 1.54 2.01 -21.58
C SER A 71 2.33 3.20 -22.17
N ASP A 72 2.39 4.34 -21.47
CA ASP A 72 2.58 5.63 -22.17
C ASP A 72 3.92 6.33 -21.96
N LYS A 73 4.90 5.76 -21.25
CA LYS A 73 6.22 6.42 -21.06
C LYS A 73 7.40 5.48 -21.26
N LYS A 74 8.27 5.83 -22.21
CA LYS A 74 9.51 5.10 -22.56
C LYS A 74 10.57 5.25 -21.46
N SER A 75 11.10 4.10 -21.03
CA SER A 75 12.43 3.82 -20.43
C SER A 75 12.79 4.55 -19.13
N ASP A 76 13.09 3.84 -18.04
CA ASP A 76 14.38 3.15 -17.94
C ASP A 76 14.46 1.95 -16.96
N ARG A 77 15.23 0.94 -17.38
CA ARG A 77 15.32 -0.41 -16.82
C ARG A 77 15.87 -0.48 -15.39
N LEU A 78 15.21 -1.26 -14.52
CA LEU A 78 15.88 -2.03 -13.47
C LEU A 78 15.10 -3.24 -12.91
N PHE A 79 14.16 -3.87 -13.63
CA PHE A 79 13.71 -5.23 -13.27
C PHE A 79 13.27 -5.99 -14.53
N SER A 80 14.22 -6.32 -15.40
CA SER A 80 13.98 -7.20 -16.54
C SER A 80 14.34 -8.66 -16.20
N SER A 81 13.42 -9.37 -15.55
CA SER A 81 13.34 -10.83 -15.68
C SER A 81 11.92 -11.35 -15.92
N LEU A 82 10.95 -10.47 -16.17
CA LEU A 82 9.63 -10.87 -16.66
C LEU A 82 9.55 -10.57 -18.16
N SER A 83 9.18 -11.59 -18.92
CA SER A 83 9.10 -11.63 -20.38
C SER A 83 8.37 -10.41 -20.94
N SER A 84 9.11 -9.59 -21.69
CA SER A 84 8.61 -8.42 -22.41
C SER A 84 7.88 -8.83 -23.69
N SER A 85 6.58 -9.07 -23.60
CA SER A 85 5.67 -9.06 -24.75
C SER A 85 4.23 -8.91 -24.28
N ASP A 86 3.82 -7.71 -23.89
CA ASP A 86 2.59 -7.09 -24.41
C ASP A 86 2.45 -5.68 -23.85
N ARG A 87 2.52 -4.72 -24.77
CA ARG A 87 2.31 -3.29 -24.53
C ARG A 87 0.80 -3.11 -24.44
N ASN A 88 0.25 -2.81 -23.26
CA ASN A 88 -1.21 -2.70 -23.15
C ASN A 88 -1.62 -1.32 -22.61
N THR A 89 -2.05 -0.45 -23.54
CA THR A 89 -2.92 0.72 -23.28
C THR A 89 -4.35 0.29 -22.92
N SER A 90 -4.60 -1.00 -22.80
CA SER A 90 -5.89 -1.57 -22.46
C SER A 90 -5.90 -2.04 -21.02
N ALA A 91 -7.11 -2.31 -20.52
CA ALA A 91 -7.38 -2.99 -19.27
C ALA A 91 -6.34 -4.07 -18.94
N GLN A 92 -5.80 -4.04 -17.72
CA GLN A 92 -4.94 -5.10 -17.18
C GLN A 92 -5.62 -5.72 -15.98
N THR A 93 -5.75 -7.05 -15.98
CA THR A 93 -6.41 -7.82 -14.94
C THR A 93 -5.40 -8.58 -14.10
N PHE A 94 -5.58 -8.57 -12.79
CA PHE A 94 -4.71 -9.18 -11.79
C PHE A 94 -5.54 -10.01 -10.81
N THR A 95 -4.95 -11.06 -10.24
CA THR A 95 -5.59 -11.87 -9.21
C THR A 95 -4.77 -11.80 -7.94
N LEU A 96 -5.35 -11.22 -6.89
CA LEU A 96 -4.79 -11.16 -5.56
C LEU A 96 -5.27 -12.35 -4.73
N THR A 97 -4.34 -12.99 -4.05
CA THR A 97 -4.56 -14.03 -3.05
C THR A 97 -4.63 -13.42 -1.67
N ASP A 98 -5.49 -13.97 -0.83
CA ASP A 98 -5.69 -13.56 0.56
C ASP A 98 -4.36 -13.45 1.33
N ASP A 99 -4.06 -12.24 1.80
CA ASP A 99 -2.82 -11.87 2.48
C ASP A 99 -2.64 -12.51 3.85
N THR A 100 -3.71 -13.10 4.39
CA THR A 100 -3.69 -13.87 5.64
C THR A 100 -3.28 -15.34 5.45
N GLN A 101 -3.10 -15.78 4.20
CA GLN A 101 -2.71 -17.14 3.83
C GLN A 101 -1.38 -17.14 3.07
N GLU A 102 -1.39 -17.35 1.74
CA GLU A 102 -0.18 -17.30 0.91
C GLU A 102 0.22 -15.87 0.54
N GLY A 103 -0.78 -14.99 0.42
CA GLY A 103 -0.65 -13.55 0.16
C GLY A 103 -0.01 -13.15 -1.17
N SER A 104 -0.56 -12.11 -1.77
CA SER A 104 0.06 -11.39 -2.88
C SER A 104 -0.32 -9.93 -2.83
N CYS A 105 0.47 -9.12 -3.54
CA CYS A 105 0.20 -7.71 -3.68
C CYS A 105 0.28 -7.28 -5.15
N LEU A 106 -0.40 -6.18 -5.46
CA LEU A 106 -0.31 -5.48 -6.73
C LEU A 106 0.27 -4.10 -6.47
N ILE A 107 1.35 -3.78 -7.15
CA ILE A 107 1.99 -2.47 -7.12
C ILE A 107 1.60 -1.70 -8.39
N ILE A 108 1.11 -0.48 -8.20
CA ILE A 108 0.85 0.47 -9.27
C ILE A 108 1.82 1.63 -9.11
N PRO A 109 2.90 1.67 -9.89
CA PRO A 109 3.91 2.71 -9.73
C PRO A 109 3.41 4.04 -10.31
N ARG A 110 3.70 5.16 -9.64
CA ARG A 110 3.37 6.51 -10.16
C ARG A 110 4.13 6.81 -11.46
N THR A 111 5.36 6.34 -11.53
CA THR A 111 6.29 6.58 -12.65
C THR A 111 6.90 5.26 -13.09
N ASP A 112 7.58 5.24 -14.23
CA ASP A 112 8.35 4.10 -14.72
C ASP A 112 9.63 3.83 -13.92
N HIS A 113 9.87 4.57 -12.83
CA HIS A 113 11.03 4.39 -11.98
C HIS A 113 11.05 2.96 -11.44
N SER A 114 12.16 2.30 -11.71
CA SER A 114 12.31 0.85 -11.61
C SER A 114 12.68 0.35 -10.21
N GLY A 115 12.24 1.05 -9.15
CA GLY A 115 12.59 0.72 -7.78
C GLY A 115 11.46 0.94 -6.77
N TYR A 116 11.46 0.11 -5.73
CA TYR A 116 10.52 0.16 -4.60
C TYR A 116 10.68 1.38 -3.69
N PHE A 117 11.66 2.26 -3.97
CA PHE A 117 11.91 3.51 -3.25
C PHE A 117 11.42 4.69 -4.08
N SER A 118 10.10 4.78 -4.20
CA SER A 118 9.40 5.75 -5.04
C SER A 118 7.97 5.92 -4.52
N GLU A 119 7.16 6.68 -5.25
CA GLU A 119 5.73 6.79 -4.98
C GLU A 119 4.94 5.77 -5.80
N TYR A 120 4.05 5.03 -5.14
CA TYR A 120 3.21 4.01 -5.75
C TYR A 120 1.97 3.73 -4.90
N MET A 121 0.98 3.06 -5.50
CA MET A 121 -0.07 2.38 -4.76
C MET A 121 0.33 0.92 -4.57
N ILE A 122 0.04 0.36 -3.40
CA ILE A 122 0.16 -1.08 -3.15
C ILE A 122 -1.17 -1.62 -2.65
N ILE A 123 -1.59 -2.75 -3.22
CA ILE A 123 -2.92 -3.31 -3.05
C ILE A 123 -2.79 -4.73 -2.50
N ASP A 124 -3.55 -5.03 -1.46
CA ASP A 124 -3.75 -6.37 -0.93
C ASP A 124 -5.25 -6.72 -0.88
N TYR A 125 -5.52 -8.02 -0.81
CA TYR A 125 -6.85 -8.54 -0.52
C TYR A 125 -6.77 -9.31 0.79
N ILE A 126 -7.60 -8.94 1.75
CA ILE A 126 -7.55 -9.51 3.11
C ILE A 126 -8.90 -10.07 3.52
N THR A 127 -8.89 -11.14 4.30
CA THR A 127 -10.08 -11.73 4.92
C THR A 127 -9.92 -11.77 6.45
N PRO A 128 -10.99 -11.99 7.26
CA PRO A 128 -10.89 -12.02 8.72
C PRO A 128 -10.31 -13.36 9.23
N ASN A 129 -9.11 -13.71 8.75
CA ASN A 129 -8.39 -14.92 9.07
C ASN A 129 -7.01 -14.60 9.65
N GLY A 130 -6.36 -15.59 10.26
CA GLY A 130 -5.01 -15.44 10.80
C GLY A 130 -4.93 -14.33 11.85
N ASN A 131 -4.02 -13.37 11.65
CA ASN A 131 -3.83 -12.23 12.55
C ASN A 131 -5.01 -11.23 12.57
N TYR A 132 -6.00 -11.40 11.69
CA TYR A 132 -7.23 -10.61 11.68
C TYR A 132 -8.45 -11.36 12.20
N ASP A 133 -8.29 -12.60 12.69
CA ASP A 133 -9.40 -13.38 13.25
C ASP A 133 -10.14 -12.58 14.33
N THR A 134 -11.46 -12.55 14.24
CA THR A 134 -12.39 -11.78 15.09
C THR A 134 -12.28 -10.26 15.08
N LEU A 135 -11.35 -9.65 14.32
CA LEU A 135 -11.18 -8.20 14.29
C LEU A 135 -12.21 -7.46 13.42
N PHE A 136 -12.73 -8.13 12.39
CA PHE A 136 -13.82 -7.65 11.55
C PHE A 136 -14.62 -8.83 10.97
N SER A 137 -15.83 -8.57 10.46
CA SER A 137 -16.74 -9.64 10.00
C SER A 137 -16.61 -9.97 8.51
N SER A 138 -16.05 -9.06 7.71
CA SER A 138 -15.91 -9.24 6.26
C SER A 138 -14.70 -8.45 5.76
N GLY A 139 -13.86 -9.12 4.97
CA GLY A 139 -12.70 -8.52 4.36
C GLY A 139 -12.98 -8.01 2.94
N GLY A 140 -11.93 -7.55 2.27
CA GLY A 140 -12.02 -7.03 0.92
C GLY A 140 -10.68 -6.50 0.42
N LEU A 141 -10.73 -5.73 -0.67
CA LEU A 141 -9.56 -5.09 -1.24
C LEU A 141 -9.18 -3.88 -0.39
N ARG A 142 -7.88 -3.72 -0.14
CA ARG A 142 -7.30 -2.57 0.56
C ARG A 142 -6.18 -1.97 -0.30
N ILE A 143 -6.10 -0.64 -0.30
CA ILE A 143 -5.16 0.11 -1.12
C ILE A 143 -4.41 1.09 -0.22
N TYR A 144 -3.09 1.03 -0.24
CA TYR A 144 -2.22 1.99 0.41
C TYR A 144 -1.54 2.88 -0.63
N HIS A 145 -1.59 4.20 -0.41
CA HIS A 145 -0.75 5.18 -1.08
C HIS A 145 0.58 5.29 -0.33
N VAL A 146 1.67 5.01 -1.04
CA VAL A 146 3.01 4.88 -0.48
C VAL A 146 3.96 5.88 -1.12
N ASP A 147 4.81 6.52 -0.31
CA ASP A 147 5.98 7.27 -0.77
C ASP A 147 7.20 6.87 0.07
N THR A 148 8.00 5.95 -0.48
CA THR A 148 9.24 5.44 0.10
C THR A 148 10.48 6.08 -0.53
N THR A 149 10.35 7.28 -1.12
CA THR A 149 11.48 8.00 -1.71
C THR A 149 12.60 8.15 -0.68
N LEU A 150 13.83 7.80 -1.07
CA LEU A 150 14.99 7.93 -0.20
C LEU A 150 15.52 9.37 -0.19
N ALA A 151 15.97 9.81 0.97
CA ALA A 151 16.83 10.96 1.16
C ALA A 151 18.14 10.50 1.82
N SER A 152 19.15 11.36 1.85
CA SER A 152 20.42 11.12 2.53
C SER A 152 20.74 12.22 3.51
N ASP A 153 21.36 11.87 4.63
CA ASP A 153 21.88 12.85 5.58
C ASP A 153 23.24 13.43 5.11
N GLU A 154 23.82 14.32 5.92
CA GLU A 154 25.13 14.93 5.64
C GLU A 154 26.29 13.92 5.61
N TYR A 155 26.08 12.69 6.12
CA TYR A 155 27.05 11.60 6.16
C TYR A 155 26.82 10.57 5.04
N GLY A 156 25.79 10.74 4.22
CA GLY A 156 25.44 9.83 3.13
C GLY A 156 24.64 8.59 3.56
N SER A 157 24.11 8.57 4.79
CA SER A 157 23.21 7.51 5.24
C SER A 157 21.83 7.74 4.64
N PHE A 158 21.23 6.69 4.08
CA PHE A 158 19.90 6.77 3.47
C PHE A 158 18.79 6.58 4.50
N TYR A 159 17.71 7.34 4.35
CA TYR A 159 16.46 7.20 5.11
C TYR A 159 15.26 7.47 4.21
N LEU A 160 14.06 7.03 4.61
CA LEU A 160 12.84 7.36 3.85
C LEU A 160 12.49 8.83 4.11
N ALA A 161 12.38 9.63 3.05
CA ALA A 161 12.16 11.07 3.16
C ALA A 161 10.86 11.41 3.91
N SER A 162 9.84 10.55 3.80
CA SER A 162 8.53 10.69 4.43
C SER A 162 8.42 9.99 5.79
N ASP A 163 9.52 9.42 6.32
CA ASP A 163 9.57 8.77 7.63
C ASP A 163 9.26 9.74 8.77
N ASN A 164 8.73 9.23 9.88
CA ASN A 164 8.35 10.03 11.05
C ASN A 164 9.53 10.71 11.75
N TYR A 165 10.74 10.14 11.66
CA TYR A 165 11.97 10.75 12.18
C TYR A 165 12.72 11.57 11.12
N SER A 166 12.20 11.65 9.89
CA SER A 166 12.78 12.49 8.84
C SER A 166 12.82 13.96 9.27
N PRO A 167 13.92 14.69 9.00
CA PRO A 167 14.01 16.13 9.29
C PRO A 167 13.00 16.97 8.50
N VAL A 168 12.40 16.40 7.45
CA VAL A 168 11.37 17.04 6.61
C VAL A 168 9.97 16.46 6.81
N TYR A 169 9.76 15.68 7.87
CA TYR A 169 8.45 15.13 8.21
C TYR A 169 7.40 16.23 8.43
N ASP A 170 6.25 16.10 7.78
CA ASP A 170 5.12 17.00 7.99
C ASP A 170 4.33 16.63 9.25
N SER A 171 4.68 17.27 10.37
CA SER A 171 3.96 17.12 11.64
C SER A 171 2.49 17.60 11.62
N THR A 172 2.05 18.34 10.58
CA THR A 172 0.62 18.64 10.41
C THR A 172 -0.16 17.42 9.91
N ASN A 173 0.53 16.38 9.44
CA ASN A 173 -0.02 15.14 8.91
C ASN A 173 -0.94 15.34 7.68
N ASN A 174 -0.84 16.47 6.98
CA ASN A 174 -1.64 16.77 5.78
C ASN A 174 -0.86 16.53 4.47
N GLY A 175 0.47 16.47 4.54
CA GLY A 175 1.38 16.30 3.41
C GLY A 175 1.80 14.87 3.16
N LYS A 176 3.03 14.68 2.68
CA LYS A 176 3.58 13.35 2.41
C LYS A 176 3.75 12.53 3.68
N ARG A 177 3.47 11.24 3.56
CA ARG A 177 3.72 10.21 4.58
C ARG A 177 4.20 8.94 3.89
N VAL A 178 4.96 8.11 4.60
CA VAL A 178 5.39 6.80 4.08
C VAL A 178 4.19 6.00 3.58
N LEU A 179 3.09 6.03 4.32
CA LEU A 179 1.89 5.25 4.04
C LEU A 179 0.62 6.02 4.43
N ARG A 180 -0.38 5.95 3.54
CA ARG A 180 -1.76 6.40 3.78
C ARG A 180 -2.72 5.34 3.26
N LEU A 181 -3.81 5.09 3.99
CA LEU A 181 -4.90 4.25 3.53
C LEU A 181 -5.76 5.05 2.54
N VAL A 182 -6.03 4.47 1.37
CA VAL A 182 -7.05 5.00 0.45
C VAL A 182 -8.42 4.61 1.00
N ASN A 183 -9.40 5.50 0.88
CA ASN A 183 -10.73 5.34 1.47
C ASN A 183 -10.69 5.21 3.01
N ASP A 184 -9.76 5.93 3.63
CA ASP A 184 -9.49 5.89 5.06
C ASP A 184 -10.76 6.08 5.91
N GLY A 185 -11.01 5.14 6.84
CA GLY A 185 -12.18 5.15 7.72
C GLY A 185 -13.48 4.63 7.10
N ASN A 186 -13.52 4.31 5.81
CA ASN A 186 -14.74 3.84 5.12
C ASN A 186 -14.73 2.33 4.79
N GLY A 187 -13.73 1.59 5.27
CA GLY A 187 -13.66 0.12 5.15
C GLY A 187 -13.07 -0.37 3.83
N PHE A 188 -13.20 -1.67 3.59
CA PHE A 188 -12.68 -2.35 2.40
C PHE A 188 -13.50 -2.04 1.15
N PHE A 189 -12.84 -2.09 -0.01
CA PHE A 189 -13.58 -2.18 -1.28
C PHE A 189 -14.04 -3.62 -1.52
N CYS A 190 -15.27 -3.75 -2.01
CA CYS A 190 -16.00 -4.99 -2.18
C CYS A 190 -16.37 -5.26 -3.65
N ASP A 191 -16.97 -6.42 -3.91
CA ASP A 191 -17.45 -6.81 -5.25
C ASP A 191 -18.25 -5.67 -5.92
N LYS A 192 -17.86 -5.33 -7.16
CA LYS A 192 -18.44 -4.25 -8.00
C LYS A 192 -18.10 -2.81 -7.59
N ASP A 193 -17.29 -2.61 -6.57
CA ASP A 193 -16.79 -1.26 -6.31
C ASP A 193 -15.90 -0.79 -7.46
N VAL A 194 -15.99 0.51 -7.70
CA VAL A 194 -15.20 1.26 -8.67
C VAL A 194 -14.37 2.26 -7.89
N ILE A 195 -13.05 2.15 -8.01
CA ILE A 195 -12.09 3.04 -7.37
C ILE A 195 -11.57 4.00 -8.42
N ASP A 196 -12.03 5.25 -8.37
CA ASP A 196 -11.64 6.35 -9.27
C ASP A 196 -11.31 7.62 -8.47
N ASP A 197 -11.12 8.75 -9.15
CA ASP A 197 -10.71 10.03 -8.55
C ASP A 197 -11.75 10.66 -7.60
N THR A 198 -12.92 10.05 -7.45
CA THR A 198 -13.92 10.43 -6.44
C THR A 198 -13.63 9.83 -5.07
N ILE A 199 -12.79 8.79 -5.00
CA ILE A 199 -12.44 8.12 -3.74
C ILE A 199 -11.40 8.93 -2.97
N THR A 200 -11.69 9.17 -1.69
CA THR A 200 -10.79 9.93 -0.81
C THR A 200 -9.43 9.25 -0.70
N GLY A 201 -8.36 10.00 -0.94
CA GLY A 201 -6.98 9.50 -0.88
C GLY A 201 -6.53 8.74 -2.13
N PHE A 202 -7.39 8.57 -3.15
CA PHE A 202 -7.00 7.96 -4.41
C PHE A 202 -6.44 9.00 -5.39
N GLY A 203 -5.14 9.25 -5.29
CA GLY A 203 -4.42 10.21 -6.13
C GLY A 203 -2.92 10.18 -5.83
N TRP A 204 -2.14 10.92 -6.62
CA TRP A 204 -0.71 11.12 -6.38
C TRP A 204 -0.44 12.43 -5.64
N TYR A 205 0.70 12.48 -4.96
CA TYR A 205 1.21 13.70 -4.34
C TYR A 205 1.59 14.74 -5.40
N ASP A 206 1.12 15.97 -5.22
CA ASP A 206 1.62 17.14 -5.96
C ASP A 206 2.96 17.65 -5.39
N GLU A 207 3.45 18.75 -5.95
CA GLU A 207 4.69 19.41 -5.53
C GLU A 207 4.65 19.92 -4.08
N ASN A 208 3.45 20.12 -3.52
CA ASN A 208 3.23 20.52 -2.13
C ASN A 208 2.99 19.32 -1.20
N GLY A 209 3.07 18.10 -1.72
CA GLY A 209 2.82 16.88 -0.96
C GLY A 209 1.35 16.61 -0.66
N GLN A 210 0.41 17.25 -1.38
CA GLN A 210 -1.02 17.01 -1.23
C GLN A 210 -1.50 15.99 -2.25
N VAL A 211 -2.50 15.16 -1.90
CA VAL A 211 -3.08 14.14 -2.79
C VAL A 211 -4.07 14.80 -3.75
N THR A 212 -3.57 15.44 -4.81
CA THR A 212 -4.37 16.25 -5.75
C THR A 212 -4.13 15.91 -7.22
N VAL A 213 -3.11 15.11 -7.52
CA VAL A 213 -2.81 14.69 -8.90
C VAL A 213 -3.60 13.43 -9.21
N ASN A 214 -4.43 13.48 -10.25
CA ASN A 214 -5.24 12.35 -10.70
C ASN A 214 -4.33 11.15 -11.09
N THR A 215 -4.79 9.93 -10.81
CA THR A 215 -4.06 8.68 -11.03
C THR A 215 -3.84 8.34 -12.50
N GLY A 216 -4.77 8.75 -13.37
CA GLY A 216 -4.85 8.41 -14.80
C GLY A 216 -5.46 7.03 -15.04
N TYR A 217 -6.11 6.44 -14.04
CA TYR A 217 -6.76 5.14 -14.12
C TYR A 217 -7.82 4.97 -13.02
N MET A 218 -8.73 4.05 -13.28
CA MET A 218 -9.67 3.50 -12.30
C MET A 218 -9.38 2.01 -12.06
N ILE A 219 -9.80 1.50 -10.91
CA ILE A 219 -9.70 0.08 -10.55
C ILE A 219 -11.11 -0.47 -10.36
N THR A 220 -11.40 -1.65 -10.94
CA THR A 220 -12.63 -2.39 -10.70
C THR A 220 -12.34 -3.70 -10.00
N ILE A 221 -13.24 -4.11 -9.10
CA ILE A 221 -13.23 -5.46 -8.54
C ILE A 221 -14.17 -6.31 -9.39
N ASP A 222 -13.59 -7.23 -10.16
CA ASP A 222 -14.31 -8.01 -11.17
C ASP A 222 -14.98 -9.25 -10.57
N SER A 223 -14.33 -9.87 -9.58
CA SER A 223 -14.87 -11.03 -8.87
C SER A 223 -14.09 -11.35 -7.61
N VAL A 224 -14.77 -11.97 -6.64
CA VAL A 224 -14.17 -12.67 -5.50
C VAL A 224 -14.51 -14.16 -5.63
N SER A 225 -13.53 -15.04 -5.42
CA SER A 225 -13.74 -16.48 -5.51
C SER A 225 -14.71 -16.97 -4.43
N ALA A 226 -15.45 -18.06 -4.69
CA ALA A 226 -16.47 -18.56 -3.77
C ALA A 226 -15.91 -18.99 -2.40
N ASP A 227 -14.63 -19.38 -2.34
CA ASP A 227 -13.90 -19.68 -1.10
C ASP A 227 -13.26 -18.45 -0.46
N GLN A 228 -13.50 -17.26 -1.03
CA GLN A 228 -12.96 -15.97 -0.62
C GLN A 228 -11.44 -15.89 -0.54
N LYS A 229 -10.72 -16.79 -1.23
CA LYS A 229 -9.25 -16.80 -1.23
C LYS A 229 -8.63 -15.91 -2.29
N ASN A 230 -9.39 -15.53 -3.31
CA ASN A 230 -8.89 -14.78 -4.45
C ASN A 230 -9.83 -13.62 -4.79
N CYS A 231 -9.25 -12.48 -5.12
CA CYS A 231 -9.93 -11.30 -5.65
C CYS A 231 -9.30 -10.94 -6.99
N THR A 232 -10.13 -10.82 -8.03
CA THR A 232 -9.70 -10.38 -9.36
C THR A 232 -10.03 -8.91 -9.53
N VAL A 233 -9.03 -8.12 -9.91
CA VAL A 233 -9.15 -6.68 -10.14
C VAL A 233 -8.69 -6.33 -11.54
N THR A 234 -9.31 -5.30 -12.13
CA THR A 234 -8.88 -4.74 -13.41
C THR A 234 -8.53 -3.27 -13.27
N ILE A 235 -7.38 -2.87 -13.79
CA ILE A 235 -6.96 -1.47 -13.92
C ILE A 235 -7.29 -1.00 -15.33
N LEU A 236 -8.08 0.07 -15.41
CA LEU A 236 -8.52 0.69 -16.65
C LEU A 236 -7.90 2.09 -16.73
N PRO A 237 -7.03 2.38 -17.72
CA PRO A 237 -6.57 3.74 -17.96
C PRO A 237 -7.74 4.68 -18.25
N ASP A 238 -7.64 5.92 -17.77
CA ASP A 238 -8.58 6.98 -18.16
C ASP A 238 -8.46 7.26 -19.67
N LYS A 239 -9.59 7.59 -20.31
CA LYS A 239 -9.66 7.84 -21.75
C LYS A 239 -9.12 9.20 -22.17
#